data_AF-A0A8D8I9Y1-F1
#
_entry.id   AF-A0A8D8I9Y1-F1
#
_cell.length_a   1.000
_cell.length_b   1.000
_cell.length_c   1.000
_cell.angle_alpha   90.00
_cell.angle_beta   90.00
_cell.angle_gamma   90.00
#
_symmetry.space_group_name_H-M   'P 1'
#
loop_
_entity.id
_entity.type
_entity.pdbx_description
1 polymer ?
#
loop_
_entity_poly.entity_id
_entity_poly.type
_entity_poly.pdbx_seq_one_letter_code
_entity_poly.pdbx_strand_id
1 'polypeptide(L)'
;PTRFREFAHMAAIGWTDPEDGKTIQWQCGGSLIWDNFVLTAAHCVLDARSRAPDVVRLGDLNLYSADDDRYAQQFAITAIVRHPKHRFSASYHDIALLKLDRNVTLDETVVPACLWTDEEIRFRELIATGWGSTGYAEEHTPNLLKVLLKPMDT
;
A
#
# COMPACT_ATOMS: atom_id res chain seq x y z
N PRO A 1 2.61 16.93 -2.88
CA PRO A 1 1.32 16.54 -2.28
C PRO A 1 0.34 16.01 -3.34
N THR A 2 -0.34 14.90 -3.03
CA THR A 2 -1.49 14.43 -3.81
C THR A 2 -2.73 15.26 -3.49
N ARG A 3 -3.73 15.19 -4.37
CA ARG A 3 -5.05 15.75 -4.10
C ARG A 3 -5.98 14.67 -3.55
N PHE A 4 -6.97 15.12 -2.80
CA PHE A 4 -8.07 14.27 -2.36
C PHE A 4 -8.69 13.52 -3.56
N ARG A 5 -8.92 12.20 -3.39
CA ARG A 5 -9.45 11.25 -4.41
C ARG A 5 -8.53 10.93 -5.60
N GLU A 6 -7.33 11.50 -5.67
CA GLU A 6 -6.47 11.34 -6.85
C GLU A 6 -6.00 9.89 -7.07
N PHE A 7 -5.73 9.16 -5.98
CA PHE A 7 -5.25 7.77 -6.02
C PHE A 7 -6.08 6.89 -5.10
N ALA A 8 -7.37 6.71 -5.44
CA ALA A 8 -8.35 5.99 -4.62
C ALA A 8 -8.06 4.48 -4.40
N HIS A 9 -7.05 3.92 -5.07
CA HIS A 9 -6.61 2.54 -4.87
C HIS A 9 -5.49 2.42 -3.84
N MET A 10 -4.93 3.53 -3.35
CA MET A 10 -3.76 3.49 -2.48
C MET A 10 -4.09 2.91 -1.11
N ALA A 11 -3.33 1.89 -0.74
CA ALA A 11 -3.41 1.22 0.55
C ALA A 11 -2.14 1.49 1.37
N ALA A 12 -2.31 1.89 2.62
CA ALA A 12 -1.26 1.83 3.63
C ALA A 12 -1.35 0.49 4.36
N ILE A 13 -0.21 -0.15 4.57
CA ILE A 13 -0.10 -1.46 5.22
C ILE A 13 0.70 -1.28 6.51
N GLY A 14 0.12 -1.73 7.62
CA GLY A 14 0.65 -1.47 8.95
C GLY A 14 0.78 -2.70 9.84
N TRP A 15 1.56 -2.52 10.89
CA TRP A 15 1.75 -3.45 11.99
C TRP A 15 1.33 -2.76 13.28
N THR A 16 0.43 -3.38 14.02
CA THR A 16 0.06 -2.90 15.35
C THR A 16 1.22 -3.17 16.31
N ASP A 17 1.57 -2.16 17.11
CA ASP A 17 2.60 -2.24 18.14
C ASP A 17 2.13 -3.22 19.23
N PRO A 18 2.91 -4.27 19.56
CA PRO A 18 2.46 -5.28 20.50
C PRO A 18 2.56 -4.81 21.96
N GLU A 19 3.29 -3.72 22.23
CA GLU A 19 3.44 -3.18 23.59
C GLU A 19 2.19 -2.43 24.05
N ASP A 20 1.56 -1.67 23.15
CA ASP A 20 0.37 -0.88 23.48
C ASP A 20 -0.93 -1.37 22.81
N GLY A 21 -0.83 -2.21 21.77
CA GLY A 21 -1.96 -2.74 21.00
C GLY A 21 -2.77 -1.66 20.26
N LYS A 22 -2.21 -0.47 20.06
CA LYS A 22 -2.91 0.72 19.55
C LYS A 22 -2.13 1.43 18.46
N THR A 23 -0.83 1.63 18.65
CA THR A 23 -0.01 2.36 17.70
C THR A 23 0.20 1.52 16.45
N ILE A 24 -0.01 2.10 15.26
CA ILE A 24 0.21 1.40 14.00
C ILE A 24 1.46 1.96 13.33
N GLN A 25 2.38 1.07 12.97
CA GLN A 25 3.55 1.40 12.18
C GLN A 25 3.25 1.14 10.70
N TRP A 26 3.08 2.21 9.92
CA TRP A 26 2.86 2.14 8.47
C TRP A 26 4.19 2.02 7.74
N GLN A 27 4.57 0.81 7.33
CA GLN A 27 5.89 0.56 6.72
C GLN A 27 5.82 0.24 5.24
N CYS A 28 4.65 -0.14 4.72
CA CYS A 28 4.48 -0.53 3.34
C CYS A 28 3.25 0.10 2.69
N GLY A 29 3.29 0.15 1.35
CA GLY A 29 2.15 0.49 0.52
C GLY A 29 1.61 -0.72 -0.24
N GLY A 30 0.42 -0.54 -0.79
CA GLY A 30 -0.19 -1.48 -1.72
C GLY A 30 -1.24 -0.81 -2.59
N SER A 31 -1.88 -1.60 -3.43
CA SER A 31 -2.97 -1.15 -4.28
C SER A 31 -4.18 -2.07 -4.10
N LEU A 32 -5.34 -1.50 -3.81
CA LEU A 32 -6.60 -2.21 -3.88
C LEU A 32 -6.83 -2.66 -5.33
N ILE A 33 -7.05 -3.96 -5.55
CA ILE A 33 -7.28 -4.54 -6.88
C ILE A 33 -8.60 -5.33 -6.98
N TRP A 34 -9.25 -5.55 -5.84
CA TRP A 34 -10.59 -6.12 -5.74
C TRP A 34 -11.28 -5.57 -4.49
N ASP A 35 -12.56 -5.86 -4.29
CA ASP A 35 -13.35 -5.36 -3.14
C ASP A 35 -12.79 -5.79 -1.76
N ASN A 36 -11.94 -6.81 -1.70
CA ASN A 36 -11.30 -7.30 -0.48
C ASN A 36 -9.86 -7.80 -0.70
N PHE A 37 -9.21 -7.41 -1.80
CA PHE A 37 -7.82 -7.77 -2.07
C PHE A 37 -6.95 -6.54 -2.34
N VAL A 38 -5.85 -6.47 -1.60
CA VAL A 38 -4.75 -5.53 -1.82
C VAL A 38 -3.57 -6.28 -2.40
N LEU A 39 -3.04 -5.77 -3.51
CA LEU A 39 -1.77 -6.18 -4.10
C LEU A 39 -0.63 -5.42 -3.42
N THR A 40 0.42 -6.12 -3.03
CA THR A 40 1.61 -5.54 -2.40
C THR A 40 2.87 -6.33 -2.77
N ALA A 41 4.02 -5.89 -2.29
CA ALA A 41 5.27 -6.62 -2.42
C ALA A 41 5.32 -7.81 -1.46
N ALA A 42 6.01 -8.89 -1.84
CA ALA A 42 6.17 -10.04 -0.97
C ALA A 42 7.10 -9.76 0.22
N HIS A 43 8.03 -8.81 0.11
CA HIS A 43 8.84 -8.39 1.26
C HIS A 43 8.02 -7.65 2.32
N CYS A 44 6.90 -7.03 1.95
CA CYS A 44 5.99 -6.34 2.89
C CYS A 44 5.19 -7.28 3.79
N VAL A 45 5.26 -8.59 3.58
CA VAL A 45 4.47 -9.55 4.38
C VAL A 45 5.11 -9.90 5.72
N LEU A 46 6.34 -9.46 5.98
CA LEU A 46 7.04 -9.61 7.26
C LEU A 46 7.85 -8.35 7.58
N ASP A 47 7.78 -7.87 8.82
CA ASP A 47 8.68 -6.83 9.32
C ASP A 47 10.08 -7.41 9.66
N ALA A 48 11.00 -6.54 10.10
CA ALA A 48 12.34 -6.95 10.53
C ALA A 48 12.35 -7.92 11.72
N ARG A 49 11.23 -8.07 12.43
CA ARG A 49 11.03 -9.01 13.55
C ARG A 49 10.25 -10.25 13.13
N SER A 50 10.07 -10.49 11.82
CA SER A 50 9.32 -11.61 11.26
C SER A 50 7.84 -11.65 11.67
N ARG A 51 7.22 -10.49 11.89
CA ARG A 51 5.78 -10.37 12.15
C ARG A 51 5.04 -10.01 10.87
N ALA A 52 3.87 -10.60 10.67
CA ALA A 52 2.99 -10.24 9.56
C ALA A 52 2.27 -8.91 9.83
N PRO A 53 1.97 -8.12 8.78
CA PRO A 53 1.10 -6.96 8.93
C PRO A 53 -0.30 -7.42 9.34
N ASP A 54 -1.00 -6.60 10.11
CA ASP A 54 -2.34 -6.90 10.63
C ASP A 54 -3.41 -5.93 10.14
N VAL A 55 -3.01 -4.78 9.59
CA VAL A 55 -3.93 -3.71 9.23
C VAL A 55 -3.65 -3.12 7.84
N VAL A 56 -4.74 -2.84 7.12
CA VAL A 56 -4.76 -2.06 5.89
C VAL A 56 -5.63 -0.83 6.09
N ARG A 57 -5.18 0.32 5.59
CA ARG A 57 -5.94 1.57 5.56
C ARG A 57 -6.03 2.13 4.14
N LEU A 58 -7.24 2.51 3.74
CA LEU A 58 -7.61 3.02 2.41
C LEU A 58 -8.31 4.38 2.56
N GLY A 59 -8.34 5.18 1.49
CA GLY A 59 -9.14 6.42 1.45
C GLY A 59 -8.59 7.58 2.27
N ASP A 60 -7.31 7.52 2.65
CA ASP A 60 -6.65 8.48 3.54
C ASP A 60 -5.53 9.24 2.81
N LEU A 61 -5.28 10.50 3.19
CA LEU A 61 -4.10 11.26 2.77
C LEU A 61 -3.11 11.41 3.91
N ASN A 62 -3.55 11.58 5.17
CA ASN A 62 -2.67 11.76 6.32
C ASN A 62 -2.84 10.66 7.37
N LEU A 63 -1.88 9.74 7.42
CA LEU A 63 -1.95 8.54 8.28
C LEU A 63 -1.90 8.81 9.79
N TYR A 64 -1.68 10.06 10.21
CA TYR A 64 -1.51 10.47 11.61
C TYR A 64 -2.36 11.70 11.99
N SER A 65 -3.27 12.15 11.11
CA SER A 65 -4.26 13.18 11.41
C SER A 65 -5.65 12.60 11.25
N ALA A 66 -6.62 13.10 12.02
CA ALA A 66 -8.02 12.71 11.91
C ALA A 66 -8.84 13.63 10.97
N ASP A 67 -8.21 14.64 10.36
CA ASP A 67 -8.90 15.68 9.58
C ASP A 67 -9.59 15.11 8.32
N ASP A 68 -9.02 14.06 7.72
CA ASP A 68 -9.52 13.37 6.54
C ASP A 68 -10.05 11.94 6.82
N ASP A 69 -10.04 11.50 8.08
CA ASP A 69 -10.49 10.17 8.52
C ASP A 69 -11.94 9.85 8.17
N ARG A 70 -12.77 10.85 7.85
CA ARG A 70 -14.17 10.63 7.47
C ARG A 70 -14.31 9.71 6.24
N TYR A 71 -13.25 9.57 5.45
CA TYR A 71 -13.17 8.69 4.28
C TYR A 71 -12.27 7.47 4.48
N ALA A 72 -11.47 7.49 5.55
CA ALA A 72 -10.54 6.42 5.83
C ALA A 72 -11.31 5.13 6.19
N GLN A 73 -10.93 4.03 5.54
CA GLN A 73 -11.47 2.72 5.83
C GLN A 73 -10.33 1.80 6.27
N GLN A 74 -10.46 1.26 7.49
CA GLN A 74 -9.45 0.40 8.11
C GLN A 74 -9.94 -1.04 8.24
N PHE A 75 -9.11 -1.98 7.81
CA PHE A 75 -9.43 -3.40 7.68
C PHE A 75 -8.38 -4.27 8.34
N ALA A 76 -8.82 -5.39 8.92
CA ALA A 76 -7.92 -6.42 9.40
C ALA A 76 -7.50 -7.33 8.23
N ILE A 77 -6.28 -7.85 8.28
CA ILE A 77 -5.80 -8.81 7.28
C ILE A 77 -6.14 -10.23 7.74
N THR A 78 -6.91 -10.96 6.94
CA THR A 78 -7.34 -12.34 7.27
C THR A 78 -6.50 -13.42 6.58
N ALA A 79 -5.89 -13.10 5.45
CA ALA A 79 -4.98 -14.01 4.76
C ALA A 79 -3.91 -13.25 3.99
N ILE A 80 -2.73 -13.86 3.91
CA ILE A 80 -1.60 -13.38 3.12
C ILE A 80 -1.25 -14.47 2.11
N VAL A 81 -1.34 -14.15 0.84
CA VAL A 81 -0.96 -15.04 -0.27
C VAL A 81 0.32 -14.51 -0.90
N ARG A 82 1.45 -14.97 -0.37
CA ARG A 82 2.77 -14.65 -0.92
C ARG A 82 3.05 -15.51 -2.14
N HIS A 83 3.69 -14.93 -3.17
CA HIS A 83 4.07 -15.72 -4.34
C HIS A 83 4.93 -16.94 -3.94
N PRO A 84 4.60 -18.17 -4.40
CA PRO A 84 5.19 -19.41 -3.89
C PRO A 84 6.70 -19.53 -4.18
N LYS A 85 7.19 -18.81 -5.20
CA LYS A 85 8.62 -18.78 -5.56
C LYS A 85 9.42 -17.64 -4.91
N HIS A 86 8.77 -16.75 -4.14
CA HIS A 86 9.47 -15.66 -3.48
C HIS A 86 10.42 -16.18 -2.38
N ARG A 87 11.63 -15.62 -2.33
CA ARG A 87 12.61 -15.86 -1.28
C ARG A 87 13.06 -14.51 -0.75
N PHE A 88 13.04 -14.30 0.57
CA PHE A 88 13.45 -13.02 1.18
C PHE A 88 14.91 -12.63 0.88
N SER A 89 15.75 -13.59 0.48
CA SER A 89 17.14 -13.36 0.08
C SER A 89 17.30 -12.97 -1.40
N ALA A 90 16.22 -12.85 -2.17
CA ALA A 90 16.25 -12.60 -3.61
C ALA A 90 15.18 -11.57 -4.01
N SER A 91 15.48 -10.72 -4.99
CA SER A 91 14.56 -9.67 -5.47
C SER A 91 13.47 -10.17 -6.43
N TYR A 92 13.48 -11.46 -6.78
CA TYR A 92 12.54 -12.02 -7.77
C TYR A 92 11.23 -12.45 -7.12
N HIS A 93 10.15 -12.35 -7.89
CA HIS A 93 8.79 -12.72 -7.47
C HIS A 93 8.30 -11.95 -6.23
N ASP A 94 8.71 -10.70 -6.11
CA ASP A 94 8.37 -9.83 -4.98
C ASP A 94 6.93 -9.30 -5.07
N ILE A 95 5.97 -10.22 -4.95
CA ILE A 95 4.53 -9.94 -5.08
C ILE A 95 3.71 -10.79 -4.11
N ALA A 96 2.71 -10.18 -3.48
CA ALA A 96 1.79 -10.84 -2.56
C ALA A 96 0.40 -10.20 -2.61
N LEU A 97 -0.60 -10.97 -2.17
CA LEU A 97 -1.97 -10.50 -1.95
C LEU A 97 -2.29 -10.50 -0.46
N LEU A 98 -2.97 -9.45 0.00
CA LEU A 98 -3.57 -9.35 1.32
C LEU A 98 -5.09 -9.44 1.16
N LYS A 99 -5.71 -10.39 1.87
CA LYS A 99 -7.17 -10.52 1.93
C LYS A 99 -7.69 -9.75 3.15
N LEU A 100 -8.62 -8.85 2.93
CA LEU A 100 -9.28 -8.06 3.98
C LEU A 100 -10.36 -8.89 4.70
N ASP A 101 -10.70 -8.49 5.93
CA ASP A 101 -11.72 -9.15 6.76
C ASP A 101 -13.14 -8.98 6.24
N ARG A 102 -13.38 -7.94 5.44
CA ARG A 102 -14.65 -7.61 4.81
C ARG A 102 -14.41 -6.83 3.53
N ASN A 103 -15.45 -6.72 2.71
CA ASN A 103 -15.41 -5.89 1.51
C ASN A 103 -15.31 -4.40 1.88
N VAL A 104 -14.58 -3.65 1.08
CA VAL A 104 -14.52 -2.20 1.17
C VAL A 104 -15.87 -1.59 0.78
N THR A 105 -16.16 -0.40 1.31
CA THR A 105 -17.24 0.43 0.78
C THR A 105 -16.68 1.22 -0.38
N LEU A 106 -17.12 0.92 -1.60
CA LEU A 106 -16.67 1.67 -2.78
C LEU A 106 -17.27 3.07 -2.78
N ASP A 107 -16.40 4.06 -2.92
CA ASP A 107 -16.78 5.46 -3.05
C ASP A 107 -15.73 6.23 -3.86
N GLU A 108 -15.84 7.54 -3.90
CA GLU A 108 -14.91 8.41 -4.64
C GLU A 108 -13.46 8.43 -4.11
N THR A 109 -13.22 7.88 -2.92
CA THR A 109 -11.91 7.79 -2.24
C THR A 109 -11.36 6.38 -2.17
N VAL A 110 -12.20 5.35 -2.35
CA VAL A 110 -11.80 3.94 -2.31
C VAL A 110 -12.33 3.22 -3.56
N VAL A 111 -11.45 2.99 -4.53
CA VAL A 111 -11.75 2.31 -5.79
C VAL A 111 -10.59 1.39 -6.19
N PRO A 112 -10.84 0.14 -6.60
CA PRO A 112 -9.80 -0.74 -7.11
C PRO A 112 -9.08 -0.19 -8.34
N ALA A 113 -7.76 -0.40 -8.41
CA ALA A 113 -6.96 -0.16 -9.61
C ALA A 113 -7.20 -1.26 -10.66
N CYS A 114 -7.04 -0.89 -11.93
CA CYS A 114 -6.95 -1.84 -13.02
C CYS A 114 -5.60 -2.57 -12.97
N LEU A 115 -5.60 -3.88 -13.29
CA LEU A 115 -4.37 -4.63 -13.53
C LEU A 115 -3.95 -4.48 -14.99
N TRP A 116 -2.68 -4.18 -15.20
CA TRP A 116 -2.06 -4.24 -16.52
C TRP A 116 -1.64 -5.68 -16.80
N THR A 117 -2.15 -6.28 -17.89
CA THR A 117 -1.90 -7.68 -18.25
C THR A 117 -1.16 -7.85 -19.57
N ASP A 118 -0.88 -6.74 -20.27
CA ASP A 118 -0.09 -6.75 -21.49
C ASP A 118 1.42 -6.76 -21.16
N GLU A 119 2.20 -7.40 -22.02
CA GLU A 119 3.67 -7.47 -21.86
C GLU A 119 4.35 -6.11 -22.11
N GLU A 120 3.75 -5.26 -22.95
CA GLU A 120 4.34 -3.98 -23.34
C GLU A 120 3.84 -2.84 -22.45
N ILE A 121 4.77 -2.05 -21.91
CA ILE A 121 4.47 -0.81 -21.21
C ILE A 121 4.56 0.34 -22.22
N ARG A 122 3.41 0.80 -22.73
CA ARG A 122 3.34 1.88 -23.75
C ARG A 122 3.16 3.27 -23.16
N PHE A 123 3.28 3.42 -21.84
CA PHE A 123 3.11 4.70 -21.15
C PHE A 123 4.39 5.52 -21.25
N ARG A 124 4.27 6.81 -21.57
CA ARG A 124 5.41 7.75 -21.62
C ARG A 124 5.81 8.28 -20.25
N GLU A 125 4.86 8.23 -19.32
CA GLU A 125 4.99 8.74 -17.97
C GLU A 125 4.29 7.78 -17.03
N LEU A 126 4.87 7.59 -15.85
CA LEU A 126 4.34 6.78 -14.77
C LEU A 126 4.26 7.66 -13.53
N ILE A 127 3.37 7.33 -12.60
CA ILE A 127 3.26 8.05 -11.34
C ILE A 127 3.48 7.05 -10.22
N ALA A 128 4.48 7.31 -9.37
CA ALA A 128 4.63 6.61 -8.10
C ALA A 128 4.01 7.46 -6.99
N THR A 129 3.33 6.79 -6.06
CA THR A 129 2.69 7.45 -4.91
C THR A 129 2.95 6.67 -3.64
N GLY A 130 2.91 7.36 -2.50
CA GLY A 130 3.07 6.73 -1.19
C GLY A 130 3.41 7.71 -0.06
N TRP A 131 3.58 7.15 1.13
CA TRP A 131 3.97 7.82 2.38
C TRP A 131 5.44 7.52 2.75
N GLY A 132 6.28 7.35 1.72
CA GLY A 132 7.69 7.01 1.89
C GLY A 132 8.52 8.19 2.41
N SER A 133 9.79 7.91 2.71
CA SER A 133 10.77 8.95 3.04
C SER A 133 11.01 9.89 1.85
N THR A 134 11.14 11.20 2.11
CA THR A 134 11.36 12.24 1.09
C THR A 134 12.83 12.58 0.85
N GLY A 135 13.74 12.02 1.63
CA GLY A 135 15.18 12.28 1.56
C GLY A 135 16.00 11.18 2.24
N TYR A 136 17.32 11.26 2.13
CA TYR A 136 18.19 10.23 2.73
C TYR A 136 18.13 10.29 4.26
N ALA A 137 17.74 9.18 4.88
CA ALA A 137 17.54 9.06 6.33
C ALA A 137 16.49 10.03 6.93
N GLU A 138 15.58 10.56 6.11
CA GLU A 138 14.42 11.31 6.60
C GLU A 138 13.32 10.35 7.07
N GLU A 139 12.53 10.79 8.03
CA GLU A 139 11.32 10.07 8.45
C GLU A 139 10.30 9.98 7.31
N HIS A 140 9.42 9.01 7.42
CA HIS A 140 8.31 8.85 6.50
C HIS A 140 7.39 10.06 6.57
N THR A 141 6.96 10.55 5.41
CA THR A 141 6.00 11.66 5.40
C THR A 141 4.63 11.16 5.87
N PRO A 142 3.92 11.92 6.72
CA PRO A 142 2.56 11.55 7.11
C PRO A 142 1.58 11.71 5.94
N ASN A 143 1.92 12.50 4.93
CA ASN A 143 1.04 12.85 3.82
C ASN A 143 1.29 11.99 2.58
N LEU A 144 0.24 11.64 1.85
CA LEU A 144 0.38 10.96 0.57
C LEU A 144 1.03 11.90 -0.46
N LEU A 145 2.13 11.44 -1.07
CA LEU A 145 2.87 12.15 -2.10
C LEU A 145 2.80 11.41 -3.44
N LYS A 146 3.17 12.13 -4.49
CA LYS A 146 3.31 11.61 -5.85
C LYS A 146 4.58 12.15 -6.49
N VAL A 147 5.17 11.36 -7.38
CA VAL A 147 6.28 11.76 -8.23
C VAL A 147 6.05 11.24 -9.65
N LEU A 148 6.38 12.07 -10.64
CA LEU A 148 6.36 11.70 -12.04
C LEU A 148 7.64 10.94 -12.38
N LEU A 149 7.48 9.77 -12.98
CA LEU A 149 8.55 8.90 -13.45
C LEU A 149 8.49 8.80 -14.97
N LYS A 150 9.66 8.60 -15.58
CA LYS A 150 9.77 8.26 -17.00
C LYS A 150 10.26 6.82 -17.11
N PRO A 151 9.70 6.02 -18.04
CA PRO A 151 10.29 4.73 -18.38
C PRO A 151 11.75 4.94 -18.79
N MET A 152 12.62 4.01 -18.40
CA MET A 152 13.99 4.00 -18.92
C MET A 152 13.94 3.50 -20.36
N ASP A 153 14.55 4.24 -21.28
CA ASP A 153 14.79 3.74 -22.63
C ASP A 153 15.73 2.52 -22.53
N THR A 154 15.26 1.36 -22.99
CA THR A 154 16.05 0.12 -23.08
C THR A 154 16.77 0.01 -24.39
#